data_AF-A0A535B772-F1
#
_entry.id   AF-A0A535B772-F1
#
_cell.length_a   1.000
_cell.length_b   1.000
_cell.length_c   1.000
_cell.angle_alpha   90.00
_cell.angle_beta   90.00
_cell.angle_gamma   90.00
#
_symmetry.space_group_name_H-M   'P 1'
#
loop_
_entity.id
_entity.type
_entity.pdbx_description
1 polymer ?
#
loop_
_entity_poly.entity_id
_entity_poly.type
_entity_poly.pdbx_seq_one_letter_code
_entity_poly.pdbx_strand_id
1 'polypeptide(L)' 'MKRYICIHGHFYQPPRENPWLEAIELQDSAYPYHDWNERITAECYAANSVSRVLDGENQIIELVNNYSKISFNFGPTLLY' A
#
# COMPACT_ATOMS: atom_id res chain seq x y z
N MET A 1 33.81 -4.24 -4.85
CA MET A 1 33.10 -4.80 -3.67
C MET A 1 31.62 -4.92 -4.00
N LYS A 2 30.96 -6.01 -3.61
CA LYS A 2 29.50 -6.12 -3.70
C LYS A 2 28.86 -5.29 -2.59
N ARG A 3 27.83 -4.51 -2.92
CA ARG A 3 27.01 -3.75 -1.96
C ARG A 3 25.66 -4.45 -1.84
N TYR A 4 25.12 -4.52 -0.63
CA TYR A 4 23.84 -5.16 -0.34
C TYR A 4 22.91 -4.16 0.32
N ILE A 5 21.62 -4.28 0.05
CA ILE A 5 20.54 -3.52 0.70
C ILE A 5 19.50 -4.52 1.22
N CYS A 6 18.96 -4.24 2.41
CA CYS A 6 17.87 -5.00 2.99
C CYS A 6 16.70 -4.04 3.24
N ILE A 7 15.50 -4.45 2.85
CA ILE A 7 14.26 -3.72 3.04
C ILE A 7 13.26 -4.67 3.69
N HIS A 8 12.65 -4.21 4.79
CA HIS A 8 11.52 -4.88 5.43
C HIS A 8 10.32 -3.94 5.50
N GLY A 9 9.20 -4.32 4.89
CA GLY A 9 7.95 -3.55 4.92
C GLY A 9 7.01 -4.02 6.03
N HIS A 10 6.59 -3.11 6.91
CA HIS A 10 5.53 -3.35 7.88
C HIS A 10 4.27 -2.60 7.44
N PHE A 11 3.22 -3.32 7.09
CA PHE A 11 1.98 -2.76 6.57
C PHE A 11 0.84 -2.98 7.57
N TYR A 12 0.24 -1.90 8.04
CA TYR A 12 -0.82 -1.96 9.05
C TYR A 12 -1.75 -0.76 8.92
N GLN A 13 -3.02 -1.01 9.23
CA GLN A 13 -4.04 0.02 9.43
C GLN A 13 -4.83 -0.28 10.71
N PRO A 14 -5.03 0.69 11.61
CA PRO A 14 -5.90 0.46 12.76
C PRO A 14 -7.36 0.26 12.33
N PRO A 15 -8.20 -0.41 13.13
CA PRO A 15 -9.64 -0.42 12.93
C PRO A 15 -10.17 1.03 12.84
N ARG A 16 -11.05 1.28 11.87
CA ARG A 16 -11.65 2.60 11.58
C ARG A 16 -13.17 2.57 11.58
N GLU A 17 -13.75 1.40 11.76
CA GLU A 17 -15.17 1.15 11.81
C GLU A 17 -15.78 1.92 12.99
N ASN A 18 -16.89 2.60 12.76
CA ASN A 18 -17.69 3.18 13.82
C ASN A 18 -18.28 2.03 14.66
N PRO A 19 -18.11 2.01 16.00
CA PRO A 19 -18.49 0.86 16.81
C PRO A 19 -20.00 0.65 16.93
N TRP A 20 -20.83 1.61 16.51
CA TRP A 20 -22.29 1.45 16.45
C TRP A 20 -22.80 1.07 15.06
N LEU A 21 -22.09 1.49 14.01
CA LEU A 21 -22.51 1.24 12.63
C LEU A 21 -21.84 0.00 12.02
N GLU A 22 -20.76 -0.47 12.65
CA GLU A 22 -19.90 -1.57 12.16
C GLU A 22 -19.42 -1.33 10.71
N ALA A 23 -19.30 -0.05 10.35
CA ALA A 23 -18.90 0.41 9.03
C ALA A 23 -17.95 1.60 9.16
N ILE A 24 -17.05 1.73 8.19
CA ILE A 24 -16.26 2.95 8.03
C ILE A 24 -17.18 3.99 7.39
N GLU A 25 -17.22 5.19 7.92
CA GLU A 25 -17.99 6.30 7.34
C GLU A 25 -17.20 6.94 6.19
N LEU A 26 -17.86 7.70 5.32
CA LEU A 26 -17.21 8.47 4.28
C LEU A 26 -16.17 9.44 4.88
N GLN A 27 -14.96 9.45 4.34
CA GLN A 27 -13.88 10.34 4.79
C GLN A 27 -13.47 11.26 3.65
N ASP A 28 -13.93 12.52 3.66
CA ASP A 28 -13.70 13.49 2.56
C ASP A 28 -12.22 13.66 2.18
N SER A 29 -11.31 13.57 3.16
CA SER A 29 -9.86 13.65 2.93
C SER A 29 -9.27 12.46 2.17
N ALA A 30 -10.01 11.37 2.03
CA ALA A 30 -9.64 10.19 1.25
C ALA A 30 -10.07 10.28 -0.23
N TYR A 31 -10.73 11.36 -0.65
CA TYR A 31 -11.15 11.54 -2.05
C TYR A 31 -10.00 11.24 -3.03
N PRO A 32 -10.26 10.47 -4.12
CA PRO A 32 -11.56 10.03 -4.63
C PRO A 32 -12.12 8.74 -4.00
N TYR A 33 -11.46 8.18 -2.98
CA TYR A 33 -11.86 6.93 -2.33
C TYR A 33 -12.89 7.20 -1.23
N HIS A 34 -13.63 6.15 -0.86
CA HIS A 34 -14.62 6.24 0.20
C HIS A 34 -13.97 6.57 1.56
N ASP A 35 -12.84 5.92 1.85
CA ASP A 35 -12.12 6.10 3.10
C ASP A 35 -10.61 5.87 2.95
N TRP A 36 -9.87 6.12 4.03
CA TRP A 36 -8.42 5.97 4.04
C TRP A 36 -7.96 4.52 3.87
N ASN A 37 -8.76 3.51 4.22
CA ASN A 37 -8.40 2.12 3.98
C ASN A 37 -8.31 1.85 2.49
N GLU A 38 -9.33 2.26 1.73
CA GLU A 38 -9.36 2.14 0.28
C GLU A 38 -8.23 2.94 -0.38
N ARG A 39 -8.05 4.19 0.03
CA ARG A 39 -7.02 5.06 -0.53
C ARG A 39 -5.62 4.47 -0.35
N ILE A 40 -5.28 4.05 0.87
CA ILE A 40 -3.96 3.46 1.16
C ILE A 40 -3.82 2.12 0.43
N THR A 41 -4.88 1.33 0.31
CA THR A 41 -4.84 0.08 -0.45
C THR A 41 -4.49 0.34 -1.91
N ALA A 42 -5.12 1.33 -2.55
CA ALA A 42 -4.84 1.68 -3.94
C ALA A 42 -3.47 2.33 -4.13
N GLU A 43 -3.14 3.33 -3.31
CA GLU A 43 -1.93 4.15 -3.47
C GLU A 43 -0.66 3.50 -2.91
N CYS A 44 -0.77 2.53 -1.99
CA CYS A 44 0.37 1.87 -1.36
C CYS A 44 0.41 0.36 -1.63
N TYR A 45 -0.61 -0.40 -1.21
CA TYR A 45 -0.51 -1.87 -1.23
C TYR A 45 -0.59 -2.44 -2.64
N ALA A 46 -1.57 -1.99 -3.42
CA ALA A 46 -1.69 -2.33 -4.83
C ALA A 46 -0.52 -1.75 -5.64
N ALA A 47 -0.10 -0.52 -5.34
CA ALA A 47 1.07 0.09 -6.00
C ALA A 47 2.36 -0.71 -5.79
N ASN A 48 2.54 -1.37 -4.64
CA ASN A 48 3.69 -2.23 -4.39
C ASN A 48 3.64 -3.55 -5.17
N SER A 49 2.46 -4.08 -5.51
CA SER A 49 2.35 -5.33 -6.27
C SER A 49 2.66 -5.14 -7.77
N VAL A 50 2.52 -3.91 -8.28
CA VAL A 50 2.82 -3.48 -9.66
C VAL A 50 3.47 -2.09 -9.66
N SER A 51 4.64 -1.99 -9.03
CA SER A 51 5.41 -0.76 -8.93
C SER A 51 6.04 -0.39 -10.28
N ARG A 52 6.01 0.89 -10.63
CA ARG A 52 6.55 1.41 -11.89
C ARG A 52 7.99 1.85 -11.70
N VAL A 53 8.90 1.31 -12.49
CA VAL A 53 10.25 1.86 -12.65
C VAL A 53 10.20 2.86 -13.79
N LEU A 54 10.68 4.08 -13.52
CA LEU A 54 10.69 5.18 -14.48
C LEU A 54 12.11 5.46 -14.97
N ASP A 55 12.23 5.92 -16.22
CA ASP A 55 13.46 6.51 -16.74
C ASP A 55 13.61 8.00 -16.37
N GLY A 56 14.62 8.68 -16.95
CA GLY A 56 14.89 10.09 -16.70
C GLY A 56 13.82 11.04 -17.24
N GLU A 57 12.97 10.55 -18.14
CA GLU A 57 11.89 11.26 -18.82
C GLU A 57 10.50 10.88 -18.25
N ASN A 58 10.47 10.21 -17.09
CA ASN A 58 9.27 9.72 -16.40
C ASN A 58 8.43 8.72 -17.21
N GLN A 59 9.02 8.02 -18.18
CA GLN A 59 8.36 6.95 -18.89
C GLN A 59 8.51 5.64 -18.12
N ILE A 60 7.46 4.81 -18.15
CA ILE A 60 7.49 3.50 -17.49
C ILE A 60 8.34 2.56 -18.33
N ILE A 61 9.44 2.07 -17.74
CA ILE A 61 10.35 1.11 -18.40
C ILE A 61 10.21 -0.31 -17.84
N GLU A 62 9.64 -0.46 -16.64
CA GLU A 62 9.42 -1.78 -16.02
C GLU A 62 8.24 -1.70 -15.03
N LEU A 63 7.51 -2.80 -14.90
CA LEU A 63 6.57 -3.04 -13.81
C LEU A 63 7.11 -4.17 -12.92
N VAL A 64 7.25 -3.92 -11.63
CA VAL A 64 7.85 -4.86 -10.67
C VAL A 64 6.94 -5.09 -9.47
N ASN A 65 6.89 -6.33 -9.00
CA ASN A 65 6.27 -6.64 -7.72
C ASN A 65 7.30 -6.46 -6.59
N ASN A 66 7.20 -5.40 -5.81
CA ASN A 66 8.11 -5.12 -4.70
C ASN A 66 8.07 -6.23 -3.63
N TYR A 67 6.90 -6.81 -3.38
CA TYR A 67 6.75 -7.91 -2.40
C TYR A 67 7.59 -9.14 -2.75
N SER A 68 7.92 -9.36 -4.03
CA SER A 68 8.80 -10.46 -4.44
C SER A 68 10.29 -10.21 -4.13
N LYS A 69 10.66 -8.95 -3.81
CA LYS A 69 12.05 -8.50 -3.64
C LYS A 69 12.38 -8.05 -2.22
N ILE A 70 11.39 -7.97 -1.33
CA ILE A 70 11.56 -7.51 0.05
C ILE A 70 10.99 -8.51 1.06
N SER A 71 11.45 -8.42 2.31
CA SER A 71 10.74 -9.06 3.42
C SER A 71 9.56 -8.16 3.84
N PHE A 72 8.44 -8.73 4.26
CA PHE A 72 7.32 -7.92 4.76
C PHE A 72 6.40 -8.69 5.70
N ASN A 73 5.53 -7.94 6.39
CA ASN A 73 4.39 -8.47 7.11
C ASN A 73 3.17 -7.55 6.97
N PHE A 74 1.98 -8.12 7.07
CA PHE A 74 0.71 -7.41 7.10
C PHE A 74 0.05 -7.60 8.47
N GLY A 75 -0.45 -6.50 9.04
CA GLY A 75 -1.30 -6.57 10.22
C GLY A 75 -2.59 -7.32 9.94
N PRO A 76 -3.17 -8.04 10.93
CA PRO A 76 -4.39 -8.82 10.73
C PRO A 76 -5.59 -8.01 10.19
N THR A 77 -5.64 -6.71 10.48
CA THR A 77 -6.66 -5.77 10.01
C THR A 77 -6.72 -5.57 8.51
N LEU A 78 -5.73 -6.07 7.76
CA LEU A 78 -5.65 -5.94 6.30
C LEU A 78 -5.95 -7.25 5.55
N LEU A 79 -6.32 -8.31 6.28
CA LEU A 79 -6.45 -9.67 5.73
C LEU A 79 -7.87 -10.25 5.82
N TYR A 80 -8.85 -9.45 6.23
CA TYR A 80 -10.26 -9.82 6.29
C TYR A 80 -11.14 -8.92 5.42
#